data_AF-A0A447TFD0-F1
#
_entry.id   AF-A0A447TFD0-F1
#
_cell.length_a   1.000
_cell.length_b   1.000
_cell.length_c   1.000
_cell.angle_alpha   90.00
_cell.angle_beta   90.00
_cell.angle_gamma   90.00
#
_symmetry.space_group_name_H-M   'P 1'
#
loop_
_entity.id
_entity.type
_entity.pdbx_description
1 polymer ?
#
loop_
_entity_poly.entity_id
_entity_poly.type
_entity_poly.pdbx_seq_one_letter_code
_entity_poly.pdbx_strand_id
1 'polypeptide(L)'
;MIYNSPYYGFATRADLFFELRRAYPNLIGFKEFGGAADLRYAAEHITSQDDEVTLMVGVDTQVVHGFVNCNATGAITGIGNALPREVLHLVALSRAAARETPSPPPRAGAGIGAGRAVFL
;
A
#
# COMPACT_ATOMS: atom_id res chain seq x y z
N MET A 1 6.29 3.05 9.23
CA MET A 1 5.34 3.49 8.19
C MET A 1 4.59 4.70 8.70
N ILE A 2 4.29 5.67 7.85
CA ILE A 2 3.34 6.75 8.16
C ILE A 2 1.92 6.23 7.90
N TYR A 3 0.98 6.60 8.77
CA TYR A 3 -0.45 6.38 8.55
C TYR A 3 -1.10 7.70 8.13
N ASN A 4 -1.69 7.71 6.94
CA ASN A 4 -2.36 8.87 6.38
C ASN A 4 -3.89 8.65 6.37
N SER A 5 -4.63 9.67 6.78
CA SER A 5 -6.10 9.63 6.84
C SER A 5 -6.67 11.05 6.86
N PRO A 6 -7.78 11.32 6.15
CA PRO A 6 -8.47 12.61 6.22
C PRO A 6 -8.98 12.94 7.63
N TYR A 7 -9.09 11.94 8.51
CA TYR A 7 -9.47 12.12 9.91
C TYR A 7 -8.60 13.14 10.65
N TYR A 8 -7.32 13.24 10.30
CA TYR A 8 -6.38 14.15 10.97
C TYR A 8 -6.50 15.62 10.51
N GLY A 9 -7.35 15.93 9.53
CA GLY A 9 -7.43 17.28 8.94
C GLY A 9 -6.15 17.71 8.20
N PHE A 10 -5.27 16.76 7.92
CA PHE A 10 -3.98 16.95 7.28
C PHE A 10 -3.65 15.72 6.42
N ALA A 11 -2.99 15.94 5.28
CA ALA A 11 -2.54 14.86 4.42
C ALA A 11 -1.02 14.92 4.25
N THR A 12 -0.33 13.83 4.59
CA THR A 12 1.07 13.66 4.23
C THR A 12 1.16 13.50 2.71
N ARG A 13 1.90 14.38 2.05
CA ARG A 13 2.14 14.37 0.60
C ARG A 13 3.61 14.02 0.31
N ALA A 14 3.95 13.84 -0.96
CA ALA A 14 5.24 13.30 -1.36
C ALA A 14 6.44 14.13 -0.87
N ASP A 15 6.33 15.46 -0.94
CA ASP A 15 7.32 16.42 -0.45
C ASP A 15 7.69 16.15 1.02
N LEU A 16 6.70 16.15 1.91
CA LEU A 16 6.93 15.89 3.33
C LEU A 16 7.40 14.47 3.59
N PHE A 17 6.85 13.48 2.89
CA PHE A 17 7.25 12.08 3.06
C PHE A 17 8.75 11.90 2.77
N PHE A 18 9.25 12.44 1.66
CA PHE A 18 10.66 12.32 1.29
C PHE A 18 11.58 13.21 2.13
N GLU A 19 11.11 14.36 2.59
CA GLU A 19 11.84 15.14 3.59
C GLU A 19 12.08 14.32 4.87
N LEU A 20 11.03 13.69 5.40
CA LEU A 20 11.11 12.83 6.58
C LEU A 20 11.98 11.60 6.31
N ARG A 21 11.82 10.93 5.17
CA ARG A 21 12.61 9.73 4.84
C ARG A 21 14.10 10.02 4.76
N ARG A 22 14.49 11.18 4.25
CA ARG A 22 15.89 11.63 4.20
C ARG A 22 16.49 11.76 5.61
N ALA A 23 15.70 12.23 6.58
CA ALA A 23 16.13 12.34 7.97
C ALA A 23 16.03 11.01 8.74
N TYR A 24 15.07 10.15 8.35
CA TYR A 24 14.70 8.92 9.04
C TYR A 24 14.63 7.76 8.03
N PRO A 25 15.77 7.12 7.68
CA PRO A 25 15.83 6.09 6.64
C PRO A 25 15.01 4.83 6.95
N ASN A 26 14.62 4.63 8.23
CA ASN A 26 13.68 3.59 8.65
C ASN A 26 12.21 3.89 8.27
N LEU A 27 11.90 5.07 7.71
CA LEU A 27 10.60 5.37 7.12
C LEU A 27 10.47 4.69 5.75
N ILE A 28 10.08 3.41 5.76
CA ILE A 28 10.02 2.53 4.58
C ILE A 28 8.59 2.25 4.08
N GLY A 29 7.59 3.03 4.48
CA GLY A 29 6.25 2.78 3.96
C GLY A 29 5.17 3.75 4.38
N PHE A 30 4.07 3.64 3.65
CA PHE A 30 2.93 4.54 3.66
C PHE A 30 1.64 3.72 3.73
N LYS A 31 0.83 3.93 4.77
CA LYS A 31 -0.48 3.29 4.96
C LYS A 31 -1.57 4.32 4.70
N GLU A 32 -2.47 4.03 3.76
CA GLU A 32 -3.49 4.99 3.31
C GLU A 32 -4.93 4.54 3.64
N PHE A 33 -5.73 5.46 4.17
CA PHE A 33 -7.13 5.25 4.59
C PHE A 33 -8.15 6.04 3.76
N GLY A 34 -7.75 7.13 3.12
CA GLY A 34 -8.63 8.11 2.48
C GLY A 34 -9.44 7.61 1.28
N GLY A 35 -9.14 6.41 0.79
CA GLY A 35 -9.89 5.73 -0.26
C GLY A 35 -9.11 5.63 -1.58
N ALA A 36 -9.83 5.35 -2.67
CA ALA A 36 -9.22 4.99 -3.95
C ALA A 36 -8.35 6.11 -4.56
N ALA A 37 -8.77 7.37 -4.45
CA ALA A 37 -8.04 8.52 -5.00
C ALA A 37 -6.75 8.81 -4.22
N ASP A 38 -6.79 8.74 -2.88
CA ASP A 38 -5.57 8.94 -2.07
C ASP A 38 -4.61 7.75 -2.21
N LEU A 39 -5.12 6.51 -2.32
CA LEU A 39 -4.30 5.33 -2.64
C LEU A 39 -3.60 5.49 -4.00
N ARG A 40 -4.31 6.01 -5.00
CA ARG A 40 -3.76 6.31 -6.33
C ARG A 40 -2.65 7.34 -6.23
N TYR A 41 -2.88 8.44 -5.52
CA TYR A 41 -1.88 9.48 -5.30
C TYR A 41 -0.62 8.91 -4.63
N ALA A 42 -0.78 8.15 -3.53
CA ALA A 42 0.35 7.55 -2.82
C ALA A 42 1.14 6.59 -3.72
N ALA A 43 0.44 5.79 -4.53
CA ALA A 43 1.07 4.90 -5.49
C ALA A 43 1.89 5.65 -6.54
N GLU A 44 1.34 6.71 -7.14
CA GLU A 44 1.95 7.43 -8.26
C GLU A 44 3.07 8.38 -7.83
N HIS A 45 2.96 8.97 -6.63
CA HIS A 45 3.86 10.04 -6.19
C HIS A 45 4.75 9.69 -5.01
N ILE A 46 4.52 8.58 -4.31
CA ILE A 46 5.32 8.18 -3.15
C ILE A 46 5.97 6.83 -3.42
N THR A 47 5.18 5.76 -3.52
CA THR A 47 5.73 4.40 -3.48
C THR A 47 6.26 3.90 -4.81
N SER A 48 6.01 4.61 -5.92
CA SER A 48 6.62 4.34 -7.23
C SER A 48 8.00 4.98 -7.43
N GLN A 49 8.39 5.93 -6.57
CA GLN A 49 9.63 6.68 -6.73
C GLN A 49 10.84 5.97 -6.10
N ASP A 50 10.60 5.06 -5.16
CA ASP A 50 11.63 4.34 -4.40
C ASP A 50 11.14 2.91 -4.11
N ASP A 51 11.84 1.92 -4.67
CA ASP A 51 11.49 0.49 -4.56
C ASP A 51 11.57 -0.03 -3.10
N GLU A 52 12.25 0.70 -2.21
CA GLU A 52 12.34 0.39 -0.78
C GLU A 52 11.15 0.94 0.03
N VAL A 53 10.21 1.64 -0.61
CA VAL A 53 9.02 2.21 0.05
C VAL A 53 7.77 1.41 -0.30
N THR A 54 7.11 0.88 0.74
CA THR A 54 5.91 0.06 0.57
C THR A 54 4.60 0.83 0.74
N LEU A 55 3.61 0.53 -0.11
CA LEU A 55 2.22 0.97 0.07
C LEU A 55 1.42 -0.12 0.79
N MET A 56 0.72 0.26 1.87
CA MET A 56 -0.20 -0.60 2.61
C MET A 56 -1.63 -0.07 2.52
N VAL A 57 -2.56 -0.95 2.17
CA VAL A 57 -3.99 -0.65 2.25
C VAL A 57 -4.39 -0.51 3.72
N GLY A 58 -4.96 0.64 4.07
CA GLY A 58 -5.39 0.94 5.44
C GLY A 58 -6.89 0.82 5.70
N VAL A 59 -7.71 0.59 4.66
CA VAL A 59 -9.17 0.46 4.76
C VAL A 59 -9.66 -0.80 4.05
N ASP A 60 -10.45 -1.61 4.74
CA ASP A 60 -10.86 -2.96 4.31
C ASP A 60 -11.60 -2.98 2.97
N THR A 61 -12.30 -1.91 2.64
CA THR A 61 -13.09 -1.79 1.40
C THR A 61 -12.25 -1.52 0.16
N GLN A 62 -10.94 -1.29 0.30
CA GLN A 62 -10.05 -0.90 -0.80
C GLN A 62 -8.95 -1.93 -1.09
N VAL A 63 -9.07 -3.17 -0.60
CA VAL A 63 -8.05 -4.22 -0.82
C VAL A 63 -7.82 -4.45 -2.32
N VAL A 64 -8.87 -4.69 -3.09
CA VAL A 64 -8.74 -4.97 -4.54
C VAL A 64 -8.09 -3.80 -5.27
N HIS A 65 -8.58 -2.58 -5.05
CA HIS A 65 -8.00 -1.38 -5.66
C HIS A 65 -6.54 -1.19 -5.24
N GLY A 66 -6.23 -1.33 -3.95
CA GLY A 66 -4.86 -1.22 -3.45
C GLY A 66 -3.88 -2.15 -4.17
N PHE A 67 -4.21 -3.43 -4.28
CA PHE A 67 -3.32 -4.41 -4.93
C PHE A 67 -3.30 -4.27 -6.46
N VAL A 68 -4.46 -4.27 -7.11
CA VAL A 68 -4.55 -4.34 -8.60
C VAL A 68 -4.16 -3.03 -9.24
N ASN A 69 -4.60 -1.93 -8.64
CA ASN A 69 -4.54 -0.61 -9.25
C ASN A 69 -3.38 0.21 -8.70
N CYS A 70 -3.00 0.02 -7.43
CA CYS A 70 -2.03 0.87 -6.74
C CYS A 70 -0.73 0.16 -6.35
N ASN A 71 -0.53 -1.09 -6.78
CA ASN A 71 0.67 -1.90 -6.45
C ASN A 71 0.96 -1.98 -4.94
N ALA A 72 -0.07 -1.96 -4.10
CA ALA A 72 0.08 -2.17 -2.67
C ALA A 72 0.66 -3.57 -2.42
N THR A 73 1.59 -3.68 -1.46
CA THR A 73 2.20 -4.97 -1.14
C THR A 73 1.54 -5.62 0.07
N GLY A 74 0.71 -4.90 0.81
CA GLY A 74 0.01 -5.45 1.97
C GLY A 74 -1.28 -4.71 2.31
N ALA A 75 -2.04 -5.31 3.21
CA ALA A 75 -3.26 -4.73 3.78
C ALA A 75 -3.21 -4.87 5.30
N ILE A 76 -3.54 -3.79 6.00
CA ILE A 76 -3.76 -3.80 7.45
C ILE A 76 -5.27 -3.80 7.65
N THR A 77 -5.79 -4.89 8.19
CA THR A 77 -7.22 -5.20 8.11
C THR A 77 -7.88 -5.28 9.49
N GLY A 78 -9.06 -4.66 9.62
CA GLY A 78 -9.90 -4.78 10.80
C GLY A 78 -10.79 -6.02 10.72
N ILE A 79 -11.55 -6.15 9.63
CA ILE A 79 -12.48 -7.28 9.41
C ILE A 79 -11.76 -8.62 9.36
N GLY A 80 -10.47 -8.64 9.00
CA GLY A 80 -9.64 -9.84 9.02
C GLY A 80 -9.52 -10.50 10.41
N ASN A 81 -9.74 -9.76 11.51
CA ASN A 81 -9.81 -10.39 12.84
C ASN A 81 -11.03 -11.29 12.99
N ALA A 82 -12.15 -10.92 12.37
CA ALA A 82 -13.38 -11.71 12.38
C ALA A 82 -13.41 -12.76 11.25
N LEU A 83 -12.84 -12.43 10.09
CA LEU A 83 -12.87 -13.23 8.86
C LEU A 83 -11.46 -13.44 8.28
N PRO A 84 -10.53 -14.08 9.04
CA PRO A 84 -9.12 -14.15 8.63
C PRO A 84 -8.92 -14.97 7.35
N ARG A 85 -9.67 -16.07 7.18
CA ARG A 85 -9.51 -16.95 6.01
C ARG A 85 -9.97 -16.26 4.74
N GLU A 86 -11.11 -15.58 4.81
CA GLU A 86 -11.74 -14.87 3.70
C GLU A 86 -10.88 -13.67 3.28
N VAL A 87 -10.33 -12.91 4.24
CA VAL A 87 -9.45 -11.78 3.92
C VAL A 87 -8.11 -12.25 3.35
N LEU A 88 -7.51 -13.32 3.88
CA LEU A 88 -6.31 -13.90 3.26
C LEU A 88 -6.58 -14.39 1.83
N HIS A 89 -7.75 -14.99 1.59
CA HIS A 89 -8.19 -15.41 0.27
C HIS A 89 -8.35 -14.19 -0.66
N LEU A 90 -9.02 -13.13 -0.21
CA LEU A 90 -9.17 -11.89 -0.98
C LEU A 90 -7.82 -11.27 -1.35
N VAL A 91 -6.87 -11.23 -0.41
CA VAL A 91 -5.51 -10.74 -0.66
C VAL A 91 -4.77 -11.61 -1.69
N ALA A 92 -4.90 -12.94 -1.60
CA ALA A 92 -4.29 -13.85 -2.56
C ALA A 92 -4.85 -13.64 -3.99
N LEU A 93 -6.17 -13.54 -4.13
CA LEU A 93 -6.83 -13.26 -5.41
C LEU A 93 -6.43 -11.90 -5.98
N SER A 94 -6.41 -10.86 -5.15
CA SER A 94 -6.07 -9.50 -5.58
C SER A 94 -4.64 -9.42 -6.11
N ARG A 95 -3.71 -10.22 -5.57
CA ARG A 95 -2.34 -10.32 -6.09
C ARG A 95 -2.24 -11.08 -7.39
N ALA A 96 -3.01 -12.16 -7.55
CA ALA A 96 -3.05 -12.87 -8.81
C ALA A 96 -3.50 -11.92 -9.93
N ALA A 97 -4.59 -11.17 -9.68
CA ALA A 97 -5.08 -10.15 -10.60
C ALA A 97 -4.06 -9.03 -10.90
N ALA A 98 -3.32 -8.57 -9.89
CA ALA A 98 -2.27 -7.56 -10.08
C ALA A 98 -1.13 -8.03 -11.01
N ARG A 99 -0.81 -9.34 -11.05
CA ARG A 99 0.21 -9.91 -11.95
C ARG A 99 -0.26 -10.03 -13.39
N GLU A 100 -1.55 -10.24 -13.60
CA GLU A 100 -2.16 -10.37 -14.92
C GLU A 100 -2.44 -9.02 -15.59
N THR A 101 -2.42 -7.93 -14.80
CA THR A 101 -2.53 -6.57 -15.32
C THR A 101 -1.15 -6.14 -15.85
N PRO A 102 -1.02 -5.62 -17.09
CA PRO A 102 0.27 -5.17 -17.60
C PRO A 102 0.80 -4.00 -16.77
N SER A 103 1.69 -4.28 -15.82
CA SER A 103 2.52 -3.27 -15.18
C SER A 103 3.56 -2.76 -16.19
N PRO A 104 3.95 -1.47 -16.16
CA PRO A 104 5.21 -1.06 -16.80
C PRO A 104 6.35 -1.96 -16.29
N PRO A 105 7.38 -2.22 -17.12
CA PRO A 105 8.36 -3.27 -16.84
C PRO A 105 9.03 -3.05 -15.48
N PRO A 106 9.22 -4.12 -14.68
CA PRO A 106 9.94 -4.02 -13.42
C PRO A 106 11.37 -3.52 -13.69
N ARG A 107 11.84 -2.54 -12.91
CA ARG A 107 13.25 -2.16 -12.91
C ARG A 107 14.07 -3.26 -12.22
N ALA A 108 15.27 -3.49 -12.74
CA ALA A 108 16.16 -4.55 -12.27
C ALA A 108 16.44 -4.42 -10.76
N GLY A 109 15.94 -5.36 -9.97
CA GLY A 109 16.15 -5.40 -8.51
C GLY A 109 14.91 -5.70 -7.67
N ALA A 110 13.70 -5.59 -8.22
CA ALA A 110 12.46 -5.83 -7.48
C ALA A 110 12.26 -7.33 -7.14
N GLY A 111 12.84 -7.77 -6.03
CA GLY A 111 12.41 -8.99 -5.36
C GLY A 111 10.93 -8.88 -5.03
N ILE A 112 10.13 -9.83 -5.51
CA ILE A 112 8.69 -9.88 -5.28
C ILE A 112 8.48 -10.20 -3.80
N GLY A 113 8.50 -9.17 -2.95
CA GLY A 113 8.30 -9.32 -1.52
C GLY A 113 6.99 -10.06 -1.26
N ALA A 114 7.05 -11.09 -0.42
CA ALA A 114 5.87 -11.80 0.04
C ALA A 114 5.00 -10.81 0.81
N GLY A 115 4.08 -10.16 0.11
CA GLY A 115 3.16 -9.24 0.73
C GLY A 115 2.42 -9.90 1.89
N ARG A 116 1.95 -9.14 2.87
CA ARG A 116 1.29 -9.69 4.07
C ARG A 116 -0.03 -8.97 4.35
N ALA A 117 -1.02 -9.74 4.78
CA ALA A 117 -2.14 -9.19 5.53
C ALA A 117 -1.69 -9.08 6.99
N VAL A 118 -1.91 -7.94 7.61
CA VAL A 118 -1.64 -7.71 9.04
C VAL A 118 -2.98 -7.47 9.72
N PHE A 119 -3.25 -8.29 10.73
CA PHE A 119 -4.45 -8.22 11.56
C PHE A 119 -4.10 -7.41 12.80
N LEU A 120 -4.87 -6.36 13.11
CA LEU A 120 -4.67 -5.48 14.27
C LEU A 120 -5.83 -5.60 15.25
#